data_AF-A0A259SIL2-F1
#
_entry.id   AF-A0A259SIL2-F1
#
_cell.length_a   1.000
_cell.length_b   1.000
_cell.length_c   1.000
_cell.angle_alpha   90.00
_cell.angle_beta   90.00
_cell.angle_gamma   90.00
#
_symmetry.space_group_name_H-M   'P 1'
#
loop_
_entity.id
_entity.type
_entity.pdbx_description
1 polymer ?
#
loop_
_entity_poly.entity_id
_entity_poly.type
_entity_poly.pdbx_seq_one_letter_code
_entity_poly.pdbx_strand_id
1 'polypeptide(L)'
;MSTLTLMLDVETPGVSADPHFRPDDRILEVAVILVDEELTELGRFETLVEPRRHDMARIATTPVVYEMHRKSGLLAELVSGRGHLPSMEDAENGILAVIDEHAGPDSTICLGGSGVARYDHPIIETQMPRLAARLAYWEQDVSSARRHYMQVTGQPLVPPLPTKAHRAMLDIEDDLRHMRALRDIYRAAQLTTSDPVARVLTATRLAEAFHSHDSFITADGVELVTTDTAEVVRSLLHGSSPLDVAAGFMDVVEQLAAQVAAQKGTTVPDVLDGIRRQALSIRA
;
A
#
# COMPACT_ATOMS: atom_id res chain seq x y z
N MET A 1 16.71 -13.65 11.49
CA MET A 1 15.60 -12.99 12.21
C MET A 1 14.64 -12.55 11.14
N SER A 2 13.46 -13.18 11.06
CA SER A 2 12.40 -12.76 10.14
C SER A 2 11.74 -11.49 10.69
N THR A 3 11.55 -10.49 9.84
CA THR A 3 10.80 -9.28 10.20
C THR A 3 9.42 -9.37 9.59
N LEU A 4 8.37 -9.29 10.42
CA LEU A 4 7.00 -9.16 9.94
C LEU A 4 6.53 -7.73 10.16
N THR A 5 5.64 -7.27 9.28
CA THR A 5 5.02 -5.95 9.43
C THR A 5 3.57 -6.14 9.85
N LEU A 6 3.20 -5.58 11.00
CA LEU A 6 1.82 -5.45 11.44
C LEU A 6 1.29 -4.13 10.88
N MET A 7 0.58 -4.21 9.75
CA MET A 7 -0.14 -3.06 9.22
C MET A 7 -1.33 -2.78 10.14
N LEU A 8 -1.49 -1.55 10.62
CA LEU A 8 -2.48 -1.20 11.64
C LEU A 8 -3.05 0.20 11.37
N ASP A 9 -4.34 0.35 11.66
CA ASP A 9 -5.09 1.60 11.68
C ASP A 9 -6.13 1.54 12.80
N VAL A 10 -6.38 2.68 13.45
CA VAL A 10 -7.42 2.81 14.47
C VAL A 10 -8.36 3.98 14.18
N GLU A 11 -9.65 3.74 14.36
CA GLU A 11 -10.64 4.82 14.41
C GLU A 11 -10.87 5.28 15.85
N THR A 12 -10.96 6.59 16.02
CA THR A 12 -11.06 7.23 17.34
C THR A 12 -12.18 8.27 17.39
N PRO A 13 -12.55 8.80 18.56
CA PRO A 13 -13.46 9.94 18.71
C PRO A 13 -12.93 11.26 18.11
N GLY A 14 -11.80 11.21 17.41
CA GLY A 14 -11.11 12.29 16.73
C GLY A 14 -9.76 12.61 17.37
N VAL A 15 -8.90 13.31 16.65
CA VAL A 15 -7.74 14.00 17.23
C VAL A 15 -8.18 15.38 17.71
N SER A 16 -7.72 15.84 18.88
CA SER A 16 -8.13 17.16 19.36
C SER A 16 -7.46 18.27 18.54
N ALA A 17 -7.84 19.54 18.74
CA ALA A 17 -7.10 20.67 18.15
C ALA A 17 -5.63 20.74 18.64
N ASP A 18 -5.34 20.06 19.75
CA ASP A 18 -4.00 19.58 20.10
C ASP A 18 -3.79 18.23 19.40
N PRO A 19 -2.79 18.08 18.52
CA PRO A 19 -2.56 16.87 17.72
C PRO A 19 -2.25 15.61 18.54
N HIS A 20 -2.26 15.69 19.87
CA HIS A 20 -2.12 14.55 20.74
C HIS A 20 -3.47 13.89 21.03
N PHE A 21 -3.45 12.57 20.88
CA PHE A 21 -4.42 11.67 21.50
C PHE A 21 -4.64 12.04 22.97
N ARG A 22 -5.90 12.10 23.40
CA ARG A 22 -6.19 12.24 24.84
C ARG A 22 -6.17 10.85 25.44
N PRO A 23 -5.39 10.60 26.51
CA PRO A 23 -5.31 9.27 27.15
C PRO A 23 -6.65 8.64 27.52
N ASP A 24 -7.69 9.47 27.69
CA ASP A 24 -9.04 9.00 28.03
C ASP A 24 -9.88 8.54 26.83
N ASP A 25 -9.58 9.02 25.61
CA ASP A 25 -10.33 8.66 24.40
C ASP A 25 -10.09 7.19 24.06
N ARG A 26 -11.14 6.39 23.81
CA ARG A 26 -10.94 5.00 23.39
C ARG A 26 -10.76 4.83 21.90
N ILE A 27 -9.96 3.84 21.50
CA ILE A 27 -10.10 3.22 20.18
C ILE A 27 -11.55 2.74 20.03
N LEU A 28 -12.16 3.01 18.87
CA LEU A 28 -13.54 2.64 18.53
C LEU A 28 -13.58 1.45 17.55
N GLU A 29 -12.59 1.39 16.67
CA GLU A 29 -12.37 0.32 15.70
C GLU A 29 -10.86 0.15 15.56
N VAL A 30 -10.42 -1.10 15.47
CA VAL A 30 -9.03 -1.43 15.15
C VAL A 30 -9.03 -2.52 14.11
N ALA A 31 -8.15 -2.39 13.13
CA ALA A 31 -7.86 -3.44 12.18
C ALA A 31 -6.36 -3.67 12.11
N VAL A 32 -6.00 -4.90 11.76
CA VAL A 32 -4.62 -5.28 11.47
C VAL A 32 -4.54 -6.24 10.29
N ILE A 33 -3.47 -6.10 9.51
CA ILE A 33 -3.03 -7.11 8.54
C ILE A 33 -1.56 -7.42 8.84
N LEU A 34 -1.27 -8.66 9.22
CA LEU A 34 0.11 -9.13 9.39
C LEU A 34 0.64 -9.59 8.04
N VAL A 35 1.76 -9.02 7.62
CA VAL A 35 2.43 -9.35 6.36
C VAL A 35 3.88 -9.77 6.56
N ASP A 36 4.37 -10.62 5.66
CA ASP A 36 5.78 -10.99 5.60
C ASP A 36 6.66 -9.94 4.89
N GLU A 37 7.94 -10.24 4.73
CA GLU A 37 8.92 -9.39 4.05
C GLU A 37 8.59 -9.16 2.56
N GLU A 38 7.79 -10.05 1.98
CA GLU A 38 7.26 -9.94 0.62
C GLU A 38 5.94 -9.16 0.57
N LEU A 39 5.46 -8.63 1.70
CA LEU A 39 4.14 -7.99 1.84
C LEU A 39 2.99 -8.93 1.44
N THR A 40 3.20 -10.23 1.62
CA THR A 40 2.18 -11.28 1.53
C THR A 40 1.43 -11.33 2.84
N GLU A 41 0.11 -11.36 2.77
CA GLU A 41 -0.73 -11.46 3.96
C GLU A 41 -0.62 -12.85 4.59
N LEU A 42 -0.37 -12.85 5.90
CA LEU A 42 -0.31 -14.05 6.73
C LEU A 42 -1.61 -14.23 7.52
N GLY A 43 -2.13 -13.13 8.06
CA GLY A 43 -3.38 -13.11 8.82
C GLY A 43 -3.92 -11.69 8.96
N ARG A 44 -5.21 -11.58 9.28
CA ARG A 44 -5.90 -10.31 9.49
C ARG A 44 -6.88 -10.41 10.66
N PHE A 45 -7.11 -9.28 11.31
CA PHE A 45 -8.11 -9.15 12.38
C PHE A 45 -8.72 -7.75 12.37
N GLU A 46 -10.01 -7.65 12.65
CA GLU A 46 -10.75 -6.39 12.74
C GLU A 46 -11.78 -6.51 13.85
N THR A 47 -11.93 -5.45 14.64
CA THR A 47 -12.97 -5.41 15.65
C THR A 47 -13.37 -3.99 16.03
N LEU A 48 -14.64 -3.84 16.42
CA LEU A 48 -15.11 -2.66 17.14
C LEU A 48 -14.80 -2.80 18.62
N VAL A 49 -14.67 -1.67 19.29
CA VAL A 49 -14.37 -1.61 20.73
C VAL A 49 -15.41 -0.77 21.46
N GLU A 50 -15.88 -1.26 22.61
CA GLU A 50 -16.94 -0.59 23.36
C GLU A 50 -16.52 0.83 23.78
N PRO A 51 -17.23 1.87 23.28
CA PRO A 51 -16.91 3.25 23.58
C PRO A 51 -17.32 3.60 25.01
N ARG A 52 -16.56 4.48 25.66
CA ARG A 52 -17.00 5.15 26.89
C ARG A 52 -18.07 6.18 26.57
N ARG A 53 -18.82 6.59 27.60
CA ARG A 53 -19.85 7.63 27.47
C ARG A 53 -19.30 8.95 26.92
N HIS A 54 -18.10 9.33 27.33
CA HIS A 54 -17.49 10.59 26.90
C HIS A 54 -16.99 10.55 25.44
N ASP A 55 -16.57 9.38 24.93
CA ASP A 55 -16.19 9.18 23.52
C ASP A 55 -17.36 9.54 22.59
N MET A 56 -18.54 8.97 22.88
CA MET A 56 -19.75 9.24 22.09
C MET A 56 -20.19 10.70 22.17
N ALA A 57 -20.06 11.33 23.34
CA ALA A 57 -20.37 12.75 23.51
C ALA A 57 -19.40 13.64 22.71
N ARG A 58 -18.12 13.27 22.66
CA ARG A 58 -17.10 14.00 21.91
C ARG A 58 -17.33 13.90 20.41
N ILE A 59 -17.66 12.71 19.90
CA ILE A 59 -18.03 12.55 18.48
C ILE A 59 -19.23 13.46 18.16
N ALA A 60 -20.30 13.39 18.97
CA ALA A 60 -21.52 14.17 18.75
C ALA A 60 -21.29 15.70 18.80
N THR A 61 -20.27 16.17 19.52
CA THR A 61 -19.93 17.60 19.64
C THR A 61 -18.85 18.06 18.66
N THR A 62 -18.30 17.15 17.85
CA THR A 62 -17.26 17.45 16.86
C THR A 62 -17.81 17.20 15.45
N PRO A 63 -18.34 18.23 14.74
CA PRO A 63 -19.13 18.03 13.52
C PRO A 63 -18.40 17.27 12.41
N VAL A 64 -17.10 17.51 12.24
CA VAL A 64 -16.29 16.83 11.21
C VAL A 64 -16.17 15.34 11.51
N VAL A 65 -15.86 14.97 12.75
CA VAL A 65 -15.73 13.56 13.19
C VAL A 65 -17.08 12.87 13.16
N TYR A 66 -18.14 13.54 13.62
CA TYR A 66 -19.50 13.02 13.55
C TYR A 66 -19.88 12.67 12.10
N GLU A 67 -19.71 13.61 11.17
CA GLU A 67 -20.12 13.39 9.79
C GLU A 67 -19.26 12.32 9.09
N MET A 68 -17.97 12.25 9.42
CA MET A 68 -17.05 11.21 8.96
C MET A 68 -17.54 9.82 9.38
N HIS A 69 -17.72 9.60 10.69
CA HIS A 69 -18.15 8.30 11.24
C HIS A 69 -19.62 7.96 10.93
N ARG A 70 -20.44 8.97 10.64
CA ARG A 70 -21.82 8.77 10.15
C ARG A 70 -21.82 8.26 8.71
N LYS A 71 -20.96 8.83 7.85
CA LYS A 71 -20.86 8.42 6.43
C LYS A 71 -20.20 7.05 6.27
N SER A 72 -19.21 6.74 7.10
CA SER A 72 -18.52 5.43 7.07
C SER A 72 -19.38 4.27 7.60
N GLY A 73 -20.47 4.58 8.31
CA GLY A 73 -21.33 3.59 8.97
C GLY A 73 -20.88 3.22 10.38
N LEU A 74 -19.66 3.60 10.80
CA LEU A 74 -19.09 3.27 12.10
C LEU A 74 -20.01 3.69 13.26
N LEU A 75 -20.59 4.90 13.21
CA LEU A 75 -21.52 5.35 14.26
C LEU A 75 -22.76 4.45 14.39
N ALA A 76 -23.29 3.94 13.28
CA ALA A 76 -24.45 3.08 13.30
C ALA A 76 -24.11 1.72 13.95
N GLU A 77 -22.94 1.18 13.64
CA GLU A 77 -22.44 -0.08 14.22
C GLU A 77 -22.12 0.06 15.72
N LEU A 78 -21.48 1.15 16.14
CA LEU A 78 -21.21 1.43 17.56
C LEU A 78 -22.50 1.57 18.38
N VAL A 79 -23.55 2.18 17.80
CA VAL A 79 -24.85 2.35 18.47
C VAL A 79 -25.60 1.02 18.54
N SER A 80 -25.57 0.21 17.47
CA SER A 80 -26.29 -1.06 17.42
C SER A 80 -25.66 -2.14 18.30
N GLY A 81 -24.32 -2.16 18.40
CA GLY A 81 -23.57 -3.13 19.20
C GLY A 81 -23.42 -2.77 20.68
N ARG A 82 -23.79 -1.55 21.09
CA ARG A 82 -23.60 -1.02 22.45
C ARG A 82 -23.95 -2.02 23.54
N GLY A 83 -23.04 -2.19 24.50
CA GLY A 83 -23.16 -3.11 25.62
C GLY A 83 -22.81 -4.57 25.28
N HIS A 84 -22.50 -4.86 24.02
CA HIS A 84 -22.09 -6.18 23.53
C HIS A 84 -20.80 -6.10 22.71
N LEU A 85 -20.20 -4.91 22.55
CA LEU A 85 -18.92 -4.78 21.84
C LEU A 85 -17.77 -5.30 22.72
N PRO A 86 -16.72 -5.84 22.08
CA PRO A 86 -15.50 -6.25 22.77
C PRO A 86 -14.88 -5.15 23.63
N SER A 87 -14.20 -5.56 24.69
CA SER A 87 -13.38 -4.66 25.49
C SER A 87 -12.06 -4.34 24.76
N MET A 88 -11.31 -3.36 25.28
CA MET A 88 -9.97 -3.07 24.76
C MET A 88 -9.03 -4.27 24.89
N GLU A 89 -9.16 -5.04 25.97
CA GLU A 89 -8.36 -6.24 26.22
C GLU A 89 -8.70 -7.36 25.23
N ASP A 90 -9.99 -7.52 24.88
CA ASP A 90 -10.40 -8.48 23.85
C ASP A 90 -9.83 -8.13 22.48
N ALA A 91 -9.81 -6.85 22.13
CA ALA A 91 -9.21 -6.35 20.90
C ALA A 91 -7.68 -6.58 20.89
N GLU A 92 -6.98 -6.25 21.97
CA GLU A 92 -5.55 -6.50 22.12
C GLU A 92 -5.22 -7.99 22.01
N ASN A 93 -6.01 -8.86 22.65
CA ASN A 93 -5.85 -10.31 22.58
C ASN A 93 -6.05 -10.84 21.16
N GLY A 94 -7.02 -10.30 20.41
CA GLY A 94 -7.24 -10.68 19.01
C GLY A 94 -6.05 -10.35 18.11
N ILE A 95 -5.45 -9.17 18.28
CA ILE A 95 -4.26 -8.76 17.52
C ILE A 95 -3.05 -9.64 17.89
N LEU A 96 -2.82 -9.85 19.20
CA LEU A 96 -1.72 -10.70 19.67
C LEU A 96 -1.87 -12.15 19.17
N ALA A 97 -3.09 -12.67 19.07
CA ALA A 97 -3.33 -14.01 18.52
C ALA A 97 -2.90 -14.13 17.06
N VAL A 98 -3.17 -13.11 16.22
CA VAL A 98 -2.69 -13.08 14.83
C VAL A 98 -1.17 -13.07 14.78
N ILE A 99 -0.51 -12.31 15.66
CA ILE A 99 0.95 -12.29 15.73
C ILE A 99 1.48 -13.67 16.15
N ASP A 100 0.96 -14.25 17.23
CA ASP A 100 1.46 -15.49 17.82
C ASP A 100 1.25 -16.72 16.90
N GLU A 101 0.26 -16.68 16.00
CA GLU A 101 0.04 -17.73 14.99
C GLU A 101 1.18 -17.82 13.97
N HIS A 102 1.82 -16.69 13.65
CA HIS A 102 2.80 -16.60 12.55
C HIS A 102 4.22 -16.22 12.99
N ALA A 103 4.37 -15.62 14.17
CA ALA A 103 5.63 -15.09 14.65
C ALA A 103 6.24 -15.97 15.76
N GLY A 104 7.49 -16.38 15.57
CA GLY A 104 8.26 -17.04 16.64
C GLY A 104 8.71 -16.05 17.72
N PRO A 105 9.29 -16.56 18.83
CA PRO A 105 9.83 -15.72 19.91
C PRO A 105 10.90 -14.71 19.45
N ASP A 106 11.67 -15.06 18.43
CA ASP A 106 12.74 -14.23 17.87
C ASP A 106 12.30 -13.38 16.65
N SER A 107 11.00 -13.41 16.29
CA SER A 107 10.47 -12.60 15.19
C SER A 107 10.32 -11.15 15.61
N THR A 108 10.92 -10.25 14.83
CA THR A 108 10.73 -8.81 14.97
C THR A 108 9.40 -8.42 14.32
N ILE A 109 8.54 -7.70 15.05
CA ILE A 109 7.27 -7.18 14.52
C ILE A 109 7.38 -5.68 14.41
N CYS A 110 7.41 -5.16 13.18
CA CYS A 110 7.41 -3.73 12.93
C CYS A 110 5.97 -3.25 12.74
N LEU A 111 5.63 -2.10 13.30
CA LEU A 111 4.34 -1.46 13.07
C LEU A 111 4.36 -0.72 11.72
N GLY A 112 3.35 -0.92 10.87
CA GLY A 112 3.21 -0.27 9.56
C GLY A 112 1.86 0.41 9.40
N GLY A 113 1.80 1.47 8.60
CA GLY A 113 0.55 2.20 8.34
C GLY A 113 0.78 3.66 7.99
N SER A 114 -0.28 4.39 7.67
CA SER A 114 -0.23 5.82 7.35
C SER A 114 -0.32 6.71 8.58
N GLY A 115 0.76 7.42 8.90
CA GLY A 115 0.78 8.34 10.04
C GLY A 115 0.90 7.59 11.38
N VAL A 116 1.19 6.28 11.29
CA VAL A 116 1.21 5.34 12.39
C VAL A 116 2.17 5.75 13.50
N ALA A 117 3.33 6.31 13.17
CA ALA A 117 4.30 6.78 14.16
C ALA A 117 3.80 7.99 14.95
N ARG A 118 2.93 8.82 14.37
CA ARG A 118 2.43 10.05 14.99
C ARG A 118 1.08 9.87 15.68
N TYR A 119 0.22 9.03 15.13
CA TYR A 119 -1.18 8.93 15.54
C TYR A 119 -1.44 7.61 16.26
N ASP A 120 -1.27 6.47 15.58
CA ASP A 120 -1.72 5.18 16.10
C ASP A 120 -0.78 4.60 17.17
N HIS A 121 0.54 4.64 16.95
CA HIS A 121 1.50 4.03 17.86
C HIS A 121 1.41 4.59 19.29
N PRO A 122 1.34 5.92 19.53
CA PRO A 122 1.15 6.45 20.89
C PRO A 122 -0.16 6.00 21.56
N ILE A 123 -1.21 5.74 20.76
CA ILE A 123 -2.48 5.22 21.25
C ILE A 123 -2.30 3.77 21.69
N ILE A 124 -1.61 2.96 20.89
CA ILE A 124 -1.29 1.56 21.19
C ILE A 124 -0.42 1.46 22.45
N GLU A 125 0.61 2.29 22.61
CA GLU A 125 1.42 2.34 23.84
C GLU A 125 0.57 2.58 25.10
N THR A 126 -0.49 3.39 24.97
CA THR A 126 -1.36 3.74 26.10
C THR A 126 -2.45 2.70 26.36
N GLN A 127 -3.12 2.21 25.31
CA GLN A 127 -4.35 1.42 25.42
C GLN A 127 -4.13 -0.08 25.23
N MET A 128 -3.04 -0.48 24.57
CA MET A 128 -2.66 -1.86 24.29
C MET A 128 -1.18 -2.10 24.63
N PRO A 129 -0.81 -1.98 25.92
CA PRO A 129 0.60 -1.99 26.35
C PRO A 129 1.31 -3.34 26.12
N ARG A 130 0.58 -4.46 26.07
CA ARG A 130 1.17 -5.79 25.77
C ARG A 130 1.50 -5.88 24.28
N LEU A 131 0.62 -5.36 23.42
CA LEU A 131 0.91 -5.22 22.00
C LEU A 131 2.11 -4.30 21.78
N ALA A 132 2.12 -3.11 22.38
CA ALA A 132 3.24 -2.17 22.28
C ALA A 132 4.59 -2.81 22.67
N ALA A 133 4.61 -3.60 23.76
CA ALA A 133 5.81 -4.32 24.19
C ALA A 133 6.28 -5.42 23.21
N ARG A 134 5.39 -5.92 22.34
CA ARG A 134 5.70 -6.93 21.32
C ARG A 134 6.29 -6.33 20.05
N LEU A 135 6.07 -5.03 19.82
CA LEU A 135 6.50 -4.29 18.64
C LEU A 135 7.98 -3.87 18.73
N ALA A 136 8.60 -3.71 17.57
CA ALA A 136 9.90 -3.09 17.43
C ALA A 136 9.81 -1.59 17.73
N TYR A 137 10.94 -0.99 18.12
CA TYR A 137 11.01 0.44 18.45
C TYR A 137 10.81 1.38 17.25
N TRP A 138 10.76 0.85 16.02
CA TRP A 138 10.69 1.60 14.77
C TRP A 138 9.49 1.15 13.94
N GLU A 139 9.00 2.06 13.11
CA GLU A 139 7.80 1.90 12.30
C GLU A 139 8.06 2.06 10.80
N GLN A 140 7.19 1.46 9.99
CA GLN A 140 7.07 1.71 8.56
C GLN A 140 5.91 2.67 8.27
N ASP A 141 6.15 3.97 8.47
CA ASP A 141 5.17 5.01 8.18
C ASP A 141 5.08 5.31 6.67
N VAL A 142 4.07 4.74 6.03
CA VAL A 142 3.79 4.87 4.58
C VAL A 142 3.48 6.31 4.20
N SER A 143 2.92 7.09 5.12
CA SER A 143 2.50 8.47 4.87
C SER A 143 3.69 9.40 4.63
N SER A 144 4.80 9.17 5.31
CA SER A 144 6.04 9.93 5.12
C SER A 144 6.64 9.66 3.74
N ALA A 145 6.72 8.39 3.35
CA ALA A 145 7.25 7.97 2.06
C ALA A 145 6.41 8.48 0.87
N ARG A 146 5.08 8.33 0.91
CA ARG A 146 4.21 8.80 -0.18
C ARG A 146 4.21 10.33 -0.34
N ARG A 147 4.31 11.08 0.77
CA ARG A 147 4.42 12.55 0.73
C ARG A 147 5.74 12.98 0.09
N HIS A 148 6.84 12.32 0.46
CA HIS A 148 8.14 12.61 -0.14
C HIS A 148 8.16 12.27 -1.63
N TYR A 149 7.59 11.13 -2.02
CA TYR A 149 7.44 10.76 -3.43
C TYR A 149 6.68 11.82 -4.22
N MET A 150 5.53 12.28 -3.71
CA MET A 150 4.74 13.35 -4.33
C MET A 150 5.52 14.67 -4.43
N GLN A 151 6.26 15.06 -3.38
CA GLN A 151 7.07 16.28 -3.40
C GLN A 151 8.16 16.24 -4.47
N VAL A 152 8.78 15.08 -4.69
CA VAL A 152 9.87 14.90 -5.65
C VAL A 152 9.36 14.77 -7.08
N THR A 153 8.28 14.02 -7.28
CA THR A 153 7.80 13.65 -8.63
C THR A 153 6.66 14.54 -9.14
N GLY A 154 5.98 15.24 -8.24
CA GLY A 154 4.72 15.94 -8.54
C GLY A 154 3.53 15.01 -8.79
N GLN A 155 3.69 13.70 -8.58
CA GLN A 155 2.68 12.67 -8.87
C GLN A 155 2.36 11.83 -7.63
N PRO A 156 1.12 11.33 -7.48
CA PRO A 156 0.81 10.40 -6.41
C PRO A 156 1.55 9.07 -6.64
N LEU A 157 1.94 8.41 -5.55
CA LEU A 157 2.65 7.13 -5.61
C LEU A 157 1.80 6.04 -6.27
N VAL A 158 0.53 5.98 -5.90
CA VAL A 158 -0.49 5.17 -6.53
C VAL A 158 -1.73 6.04 -6.72
N PRO A 159 -2.61 5.74 -7.69
CA PRO A 159 -3.84 6.50 -7.88
C PRO A 159 -4.69 6.53 -6.61
N PRO A 160 -5.33 7.67 -6.30
CA PRO A 160 -6.21 7.76 -5.14
C PRO A 160 -7.42 6.86 -5.33
N LEU A 161 -7.84 6.17 -4.27
CA LEU A 161 -9.14 5.52 -4.26
C LEU A 161 -10.26 6.58 -4.22
N PRO A 162 -11.45 6.29 -4.78
CA PRO A 162 -12.54 7.26 -4.93
C PRO A 162 -12.96 7.95 -3.63
N THR A 163 -12.78 7.28 -2.48
CA THR A 163 -12.99 7.85 -1.14
C THR A 163 -12.21 7.04 -0.10
N LYS A 164 -11.59 7.71 0.89
CA LYS A 164 -11.22 7.06 2.15
C LYS A 164 -12.50 6.67 2.87
N ALA A 165 -12.61 5.40 3.23
CA ALA A 165 -13.81 4.90 3.89
C ALA A 165 -13.90 5.37 5.35
N HIS A 166 -12.75 5.71 5.98
CA HIS A 166 -12.66 5.92 7.43
C HIS A 166 -13.20 4.70 8.17
N ARG A 167 -12.67 3.56 7.73
CA ARG A 167 -12.90 2.22 8.26
C ARG A 167 -11.55 1.56 8.30
N ALA A 168 -11.18 1.05 9.47
CA ALA A 168 -9.80 0.69 9.73
C ALA A 168 -9.24 -0.33 8.74
N MET A 169 -9.98 -1.40 8.42
CA MET A 169 -9.50 -2.42 7.47
C MET A 169 -9.32 -1.86 6.05
N LEU A 170 -10.27 -1.05 5.56
CA LEU A 170 -10.19 -0.48 4.22
C LEU A 170 -9.03 0.51 4.09
N ASP A 171 -8.77 1.30 5.13
CA ASP A 171 -7.65 2.24 5.16
C ASP A 171 -6.29 1.48 5.20
N ILE A 172 -6.19 0.36 5.94
CA ILE A 172 -4.98 -0.49 5.95
C ILE A 172 -4.74 -1.18 4.61
N GLU A 173 -5.79 -1.67 3.96
CA GLU A 173 -5.67 -2.28 2.62
C GLU A 173 -5.14 -1.27 1.60
N ASP A 174 -5.57 -0.01 1.69
CA ASP A 174 -5.02 1.07 0.86
C ASP A 174 -3.56 1.39 1.20
N ASP A 175 -3.21 1.43 2.49
CA ASP A 175 -1.82 1.64 2.92
C ASP A 175 -0.89 0.49 2.47
N LEU A 176 -1.38 -0.76 2.49
CA LEU A 176 -0.63 -1.91 2.01
C LEU A 176 -0.39 -1.83 0.49
N ARG A 177 -1.35 -1.31 -0.28
CA ARG A 177 -1.17 -1.03 -1.71
C ARG A 177 -0.05 -0.02 -1.95
N HIS A 178 0.01 1.05 -1.16
CA HIS A 178 1.10 2.03 -1.21
C HIS A 178 2.45 1.42 -0.78
N MET A 179 2.47 0.58 0.27
CA MET A 179 3.70 -0.07 0.72
C MET A 179 4.26 -1.04 -0.33
N ARG A 180 3.39 -1.77 -1.04
CA ARG A 180 3.78 -2.62 -2.18
C ARG A 180 4.38 -1.81 -3.33
N ALA A 181 3.79 -0.66 -3.66
CA ALA A 181 4.35 0.25 -4.66
C ALA A 181 5.75 0.77 -4.27
N LEU A 182 5.95 1.16 -3.00
CA LEU A 182 7.27 1.56 -2.49
C LEU A 182 8.29 0.43 -2.58
N ARG A 183 7.91 -0.79 -2.18
CA ARG A 183 8.77 -1.98 -2.29
C ARG A 183 9.22 -2.19 -3.74
N ASP A 184 8.31 -2.07 -4.69
CA ASP A 184 8.61 -2.28 -6.10
C ASP A 184 9.59 -1.22 -6.63
N ILE A 185 9.39 0.07 -6.25
CA ILE A 185 10.35 1.14 -6.53
C ILE A 185 11.73 0.83 -5.95
N TYR A 186 11.81 0.45 -4.68
CA TYR A 186 13.09 0.17 -4.01
C TYR A 186 13.80 -1.02 -4.63
N ARG A 187 13.09 -2.12 -4.93
CA ARG A 187 13.66 -3.29 -5.59
C ARG A 187 14.27 -2.95 -6.93
N ALA A 188 13.56 -2.14 -7.70
CA ALA A 188 14.03 -1.76 -9.00
C ALA A 188 15.13 -0.69 -8.97
N ALA A 189 15.15 0.19 -7.96
CA ALA A 189 16.30 1.06 -7.71
C ALA A 189 17.55 0.26 -7.28
N GLN A 190 17.36 -0.87 -6.58
CA GLN A 190 18.42 -1.77 -6.16
C GLN A 190 18.93 -2.70 -7.27
N LEU A 191 18.27 -2.73 -8.44
CA LEU A 191 18.83 -3.34 -9.65
C LEU A 191 19.98 -2.45 -10.16
N THR A 192 21.07 -2.40 -9.38
CA THR A 192 22.36 -1.85 -9.73
C THR A 192 22.99 -2.78 -10.73
N THR A 193 22.57 -2.62 -11.97
CA THR A 193 23.31 -3.11 -13.11
C THR A 193 24.08 -1.94 -13.70
N SER A 194 25.40 -2.12 -13.88
CA SER A 194 26.23 -1.18 -14.64
C SER A 194 25.82 -1.13 -16.12
N ASP A 195 25.01 -2.09 -16.56
CA ASP A 195 24.48 -2.18 -17.91
C ASP A 195 23.36 -1.15 -18.13
N PRO A 196 23.58 -0.15 -19.02
CA PRO A 196 22.57 0.84 -19.38
C PRO A 196 21.25 0.23 -19.86
N VAL A 197 21.30 -0.92 -20.54
CA VAL A 197 20.14 -1.60 -21.13
C VAL A 197 19.27 -2.22 -20.04
N ALA A 198 19.89 -2.91 -19.08
CA ALA A 198 19.15 -3.52 -17.99
C ALA A 198 18.54 -2.46 -17.02
N ARG A 199 19.15 -1.27 -16.90
CA ARG A 199 18.51 -0.13 -16.19
C ARG A 199 17.28 0.38 -16.93
N VAL A 200 17.37 0.60 -18.24
CA VAL A 200 16.24 1.08 -19.05
C VAL A 200 15.11 0.04 -19.02
N LEU A 201 15.42 -1.24 -19.22
CA LEU A 201 14.43 -2.31 -19.13
C LEU A 201 13.77 -2.42 -17.75
N THR A 202 14.55 -2.24 -16.68
CA THR A 202 14.02 -2.23 -15.32
C THR A 202 13.11 -1.02 -15.09
N ALA A 203 13.54 0.17 -15.52
CA ALA A 203 12.73 1.38 -15.44
C ALA A 203 11.45 1.28 -16.29
N THR A 204 11.53 0.67 -17.48
CA THR A 204 10.37 0.40 -18.34
C THR A 204 9.45 -0.64 -17.72
N ARG A 205 9.96 -1.72 -17.14
CA ARG A 205 9.14 -2.73 -16.43
C ARG A 205 8.52 -2.18 -15.16
N LEU A 206 9.21 -1.30 -14.45
CA LEU A 206 8.64 -0.55 -13.35
C LEU A 206 7.50 0.32 -13.84
N ALA A 207 7.75 1.15 -14.86
CA ALA A 207 6.71 1.97 -15.46
C ALA A 207 5.53 1.08 -15.87
N GLU A 208 5.75 0.03 -16.66
CA GLU A 208 4.73 -0.91 -17.08
C GLU A 208 4.00 -1.58 -15.91
N ALA A 209 4.68 -2.00 -14.84
CA ALA A 209 4.07 -2.54 -13.63
C ALA A 209 3.22 -1.49 -12.91
N PHE A 210 3.69 -0.25 -12.81
CA PHE A 210 2.92 0.87 -12.30
C PHE A 210 1.69 1.19 -13.17
N HIS A 211 1.75 0.97 -14.49
CA HIS A 211 0.66 1.25 -15.42
C HIS A 211 -0.33 0.07 -15.59
N SER A 212 0.09 -1.17 -15.32
CA SER A 212 -0.72 -2.39 -15.55
C SER A 212 -1.60 -2.80 -14.37
N HIS A 213 -1.43 -2.19 -13.18
CA HIS A 213 -2.25 -2.50 -12.01
C HIS A 213 -3.56 -1.68 -11.90
N ASP A 214 -3.91 -0.91 -12.95
CA ASP A 214 -5.07 -0.01 -12.95
C ASP A 214 -6.24 -0.48 -13.85
N SER A 215 -6.50 -1.79 -13.90
CA SER A 215 -7.75 -2.27 -14.48
C SER A 215 -8.41 -3.33 -13.61
N PHE A 216 -9.24 -2.87 -12.67
CA PHE A 216 -10.34 -3.68 -12.14
C PHE A 216 -11.63 -3.28 -12.86
N ILE A 217 -12.17 -4.20 -13.66
CA ILE A 217 -13.58 -4.15 -14.07
C ILE A 217 -14.38 -4.51 -12.81
N THR A 218 -15.07 -3.53 -12.21
CA THR A 218 -16.19 -3.85 -11.32
C THR A 218 -17.38 -4.28 -12.18
N ALA A 219 -18.27 -5.12 -11.62
CA ALA A 219 -19.45 -5.64 -12.30
C ALA A 219 -20.39 -4.54 -12.86
N ASP A 220 -20.15 -3.28 -12.49
CA ASP A 220 -20.98 -2.12 -12.83
C ASP A 220 -20.37 -1.21 -13.91
N GLY A 221 -19.22 -1.59 -14.51
CA GLY A 221 -18.72 -0.98 -15.75
C GLY A 221 -18.20 0.47 -15.65
N VAL A 222 -17.75 0.92 -14.48
CA VAL A 222 -17.11 2.23 -14.34
C VAL A 222 -15.60 2.10 -14.60
N GLU A 223 -15.15 2.62 -15.74
CA GLU A 223 -13.73 2.85 -16.06
C GLU A 223 -13.16 3.95 -15.14
N LEU A 224 -12.16 3.61 -14.32
CA LEU A 224 -11.32 4.59 -13.64
C LEU A 224 -10.13 4.91 -14.55
N VAL A 225 -10.06 6.17 -14.99
CA VAL A 225 -9.07 6.68 -15.93
C VAL A 225 -7.70 6.81 -15.24
N THR A 226 -6.68 6.17 -15.81
CA THR A 226 -5.27 6.37 -15.46
C THR A 226 -4.84 7.80 -15.82
N THR A 227 -4.09 8.47 -14.93
CA THR A 227 -3.38 9.72 -15.24
C THR A 227 -2.62 9.62 -16.56
N ASP A 228 -2.67 10.71 -17.35
CA ASP A 228 -2.22 10.81 -18.74
C ASP A 228 -0.80 10.23 -18.96
N THR A 229 -0.75 8.97 -19.39
CA THR A 229 0.45 8.17 -19.71
C THR A 229 1.46 8.93 -20.57
N ALA A 230 0.97 9.84 -21.42
CA ALA A 230 1.82 10.62 -22.30
C ALA A 230 2.68 11.65 -21.56
N GLU A 231 2.30 12.11 -20.37
CA GLU A 231 3.03 13.13 -19.61
C GLU A 231 4.21 12.52 -18.84
N VAL A 232 4.02 11.36 -18.20
CA VAL A 232 5.09 10.61 -17.53
C VAL A 232 6.13 10.11 -18.53
N VAL A 233 5.69 9.54 -19.65
CA VAL A 233 6.59 9.13 -20.74
C VAL A 233 7.33 10.34 -21.32
N ARG A 234 6.67 11.50 -21.50
CA ARG A 234 7.35 12.73 -21.93
C ARG A 234 8.41 13.21 -20.93
N SER A 235 8.13 13.09 -19.63
CA SER A 235 9.09 13.47 -18.58
C SER A 235 10.31 12.54 -18.57
N LEU A 236 10.10 11.23 -18.66
CA LEU A 236 11.18 10.23 -18.70
C LEU A 236 12.04 10.32 -19.98
N LEU A 237 11.42 10.69 -21.10
CA LEU A 237 12.10 10.87 -22.39
C LEU A 237 12.63 12.30 -22.59
N HIS A 238 12.48 13.19 -21.61
CA HIS A 238 12.90 14.58 -21.71
C HIS A 238 14.41 14.68 -21.92
N GLY A 239 14.83 15.21 -23.07
CA GLY A 239 16.24 15.34 -23.45
C GLY A 239 16.82 14.14 -24.21
N SER A 240 16.05 13.06 -24.41
CA SER A 240 16.43 11.95 -25.29
C SER A 240 15.90 12.20 -26.71
N SER A 241 16.71 11.98 -27.74
CA SER A 241 16.20 12.10 -29.11
C SER A 241 15.30 10.90 -29.44
N PRO A 242 14.27 11.07 -30.30
CA PRO A 242 13.44 9.95 -30.74
C PRO A 242 14.25 8.79 -31.35
N LEU A 243 15.40 9.10 -31.95
CA LEU A 243 16.30 8.10 -32.53
C LEU A 243 17.04 7.31 -31.45
N ASP A 244 17.49 7.95 -30.37
CA ASP A 244 18.19 7.26 -29.27
C ASP A 244 17.24 6.31 -28.54
N VAL A 245 15.99 6.75 -28.36
CA VAL A 245 14.93 5.92 -27.77
C VAL A 245 14.65 4.71 -28.66
N ALA A 246 14.46 4.93 -29.97
CA ALA A 246 14.22 3.85 -30.92
C ALA A 246 15.42 2.88 -31.01
N ALA A 247 16.64 3.39 -31.00
CA ALA A 247 17.86 2.58 -31.00
C ALA A 247 17.96 1.71 -29.74
N GLY A 248 17.68 2.26 -28.56
CA GLY A 248 17.66 1.51 -27.31
C GLY A 248 16.63 0.36 -27.32
N PHE A 249 15.43 0.61 -27.84
CA PHE A 249 14.43 -0.46 -28.01
C PHE A 249 14.86 -1.53 -29.02
N MET A 250 15.53 -1.13 -30.11
CA MET A 250 16.05 -2.07 -31.11
C MET A 250 17.15 -2.96 -30.53
N ASP A 251 18.09 -2.40 -29.76
CA ASP A 251 19.14 -3.17 -29.07
C ASP A 251 18.55 -4.21 -28.10
N VAL A 252 17.53 -3.82 -27.34
CA VAL A 252 16.79 -4.74 -26.44
C VAL A 252 16.15 -5.89 -27.24
N VAL A 253 15.46 -5.56 -28.34
CA VAL A 253 14.80 -6.54 -29.21
C VAL A 253 15.81 -7.51 -29.80
N GLU A 254 16.97 -7.03 -30.25
CA GLU A 254 18.04 -7.88 -30.78
C GLU A 254 18.64 -8.80 -29.72
N GLN A 255 18.88 -8.31 -28.50
CA GLN A 255 19.39 -9.13 -27.40
C GLN A 255 18.41 -10.23 -26.97
N LEU A 256 17.12 -9.90 -26.84
CA LEU A 256 16.09 -10.90 -26.53
C LEU A 256 15.94 -11.91 -27.65
N ALA A 257 15.97 -11.46 -28.91
CA ALA A 257 15.94 -12.36 -30.05
C ALA A 257 17.15 -13.31 -30.07
N ALA A 258 18.34 -12.86 -29.65
CA ALA A 258 19.52 -13.71 -29.51
C ALA A 258 19.36 -14.78 -28.44
N GLN A 259 18.76 -14.45 -27.29
CA GLN A 259 18.48 -15.43 -26.24
C GLN A 259 17.46 -16.48 -26.69
N VAL A 260 16.36 -16.05 -27.32
CA VAL A 260 15.34 -16.96 -27.86
C VAL A 260 15.93 -17.84 -28.97
N ALA A 261 16.77 -17.27 -29.83
CA ALA A 261 17.46 -17.98 -30.89
C ALA A 261 18.35 -19.09 -30.32
N ALA A 262 19.17 -18.77 -29.32
CA ALA A 262 20.02 -19.73 -28.62
C ALA A 262 19.21 -20.84 -27.94
N GLN A 263 18.11 -20.50 -27.26
CA GLN A 263 17.26 -21.47 -26.57
C GLN A 263 16.55 -22.43 -27.55
N LYS A 264 16.09 -21.93 -28.69
CA LYS A 264 15.30 -22.69 -29.66
C LYS A 264 16.14 -23.33 -30.78
N GLY A 265 17.47 -23.14 -30.76
CA GLY A 265 18.35 -23.61 -31.83
C GLY A 265 18.03 -22.98 -33.19
N THR A 266 17.66 -21.70 -33.20
CA THR A 266 17.31 -20.92 -34.41
C THR A 266 18.21 -19.69 -34.52
N THR A 267 17.96 -18.81 -35.50
CA THR A 267 18.74 -17.59 -35.71
C THR A 267 17.98 -16.35 -35.24
N VAL A 268 18.69 -15.29 -34.90
CA VAL A 268 18.09 -13.98 -34.56
C VAL A 268 17.15 -13.47 -35.67
N PRO A 269 17.55 -13.47 -36.96
CA PRO A 269 16.64 -13.11 -38.05
C PRO A 269 15.33 -13.91 -38.05
N ASP A 270 15.39 -15.22 -37.82
CA ASP A 270 14.19 -16.07 -37.81
C ASP A 270 13.22 -15.70 -36.69
N VAL A 271 13.75 -15.38 -35.50
CA VAL A 271 12.96 -14.92 -34.35
C VAL A 271 12.30 -13.58 -34.67
N LEU A 272 13.07 -12.61 -35.19
CA LEU A 272 12.57 -11.28 -35.53
C LEU A 272 11.52 -11.32 -36.65
N ASP A 273 11.72 -12.13 -37.67
CA ASP A 273 10.74 -12.32 -38.75
C ASP A 273 9.48 -13.06 -38.28
N GLY A 274 9.60 -13.96 -37.30
CA GLY A 274 8.46 -14.53 -36.59
C GLY A 274 7.63 -13.47 -35.88
N ILE A 275 8.28 -12.61 -35.08
CA ILE A 275 7.63 -11.51 -34.35
C ILE A 275 6.94 -10.55 -35.32
N ARG A 276 7.63 -10.15 -36.42
CA ARG A 276 7.05 -9.24 -37.44
C ARG A 276 5.81 -9.83 -38.09
N ARG A 277 5.83 -11.11 -38.48
CA ARG A 277 4.68 -11.78 -39.09
C ARG A 277 3.49 -11.83 -38.13
N GLN A 278 3.74 -12.13 -36.85
CA GLN A 278 2.70 -12.19 -35.84
C GLN A 278 2.12 -10.79 -35.54
N ALA A 279 2.96 -9.76 -35.42
CA ALA A 279 2.53 -8.38 -35.23
C ALA A 279 1.69 -7.84 -36.40
N LEU A 280 2.04 -8.21 -37.64
CA LEU A 280 1.25 -7.86 -38.83
C LEU A 280 -0.11 -8.59 -38.86
N SER A 281 -0.18 -9.81 -38.34
CA SER A 281 -1.44 -10.57 -38.26
C SER A 281 -2.43 -10.03 -37.20
N ILE A 282 -1.93 -9.35 -36.17
CA ILE A 282 -2.74 -8.76 -35.09
C ILE A 282 -3.32 -7.40 -35.49
N ARG A 283 -2.75 -6.74 -36.51
CA ARG A 283 -3.15 -5.40 -36.99
C ARG A 283 -4.06 -5.44 -38.22
N ALA A 284 -4.40 -6.63 -38.73
CA ALA A 284 -5.34 -6.84 -39.83
C ALA A 284 -6.71 -7.26 -39.28
#